data_AF-Q5DF79-F1
#
_entry.id   AF-Q5DF79-F1
#
_cell.length_a   1.000
_cell.length_b   1.000
_cell.length_c   1.000
_cell.angle_alpha   90.00
_cell.angle_beta   90.00
_cell.angle_gamma   90.00
#
_symmetry.space_group_name_H-M   'P 1'
#
loop_
_entity.id
_entity.type
_entity.pdbx_description
1 polymer ?
#
loop_
_entity_poly.entity_id
_entity_poly.type
_entity_poly.pdbx_seq_one_letter_code
_entity_poly.pdbx_strand_id
1 'polypeptide(L)'
;MSEFVLHKPSYHEVSAALESHLKDCFESVKCSITDCPDLSDTPFCLTLKGLCGKGTICDVGSFDYLLPVPKTDRHYDLLDVFKSAGITVGAVIGAGAGPFFLTGSNSEMVINISSENGKVSKNSSLLGSYDKENVLNKGDLD
;
A
#
# COMPACT_ATOMS: atom_id res chain seq x y z
N MET A 1 -15.10 -12.22 -6.04
CA MET A 1 -14.00 -11.40 -6.57
C MET A 1 -14.20 -11.25 -8.06
N SER A 2 -14.18 -10.02 -8.57
CA SER A 2 -14.11 -9.77 -10.01
C SER A 2 -12.66 -9.58 -10.39
N GLU A 3 -12.21 -10.28 -11.43
CA GLU A 3 -10.89 -10.07 -12.00
C GLU A 3 -10.98 -9.18 -13.23
N PHE A 4 -10.01 -8.28 -13.38
CA PHE A 4 -9.90 -7.42 -14.55
C PHE A 4 -8.47 -7.45 -15.07
N VAL A 5 -8.30 -7.80 -16.35
CA VAL A 5 -6.98 -7.86 -16.98
C VAL A 5 -6.62 -6.47 -17.49
N LEU A 6 -5.58 -5.88 -16.89
CA LEU A 6 -5.05 -4.58 -17.31
C LEU A 6 -4.18 -4.70 -18.55
N HIS A 7 -4.21 -3.66 -19.39
CA HIS A 7 -3.21 -3.44 -20.43
C HIS A 7 -1.82 -3.32 -19.79
N LYS A 8 -0.81 -3.96 -20.40
CA LYS A 8 0.58 -3.96 -19.92
C LYS A 8 1.46 -3.23 -20.95
N PRO A 9 1.57 -1.89 -20.88
CA PRO A 9 2.48 -1.14 -21.74
C PRO A 9 3.93 -1.55 -21.46
N SER A 10 4.80 -1.34 -22.43
CA SER A 10 6.25 -1.50 -22.25
C SER A 10 6.78 -0.49 -21.23
N TYR A 11 7.89 -0.83 -20.57
CA TYR A 11 8.54 0.10 -19.63
C TYR A 11 8.99 1.41 -20.31
N HIS A 12 9.33 1.37 -21.60
CA HIS A 12 9.66 2.57 -22.37
C HIS A 12 8.47 3.50 -22.57
N GLU A 13 7.29 2.94 -22.89
CA GLU A 13 6.06 3.73 -23.00
C GLU A 13 5.68 4.36 -21.67
N VAL A 14 5.73 3.61 -20.57
CA VAL A 14 5.45 4.14 -19.23
C VAL A 14 6.44 5.24 -18.86
N SER A 15 7.74 5.01 -19.06
CA SER A 15 8.79 5.97 -18.73
C SER A 15 8.65 7.27 -19.52
N ALA A 16 8.40 7.19 -20.83
CA ALA A 16 8.19 8.36 -21.69
C ALA A 16 6.92 9.12 -21.31
N ALA A 17 5.83 8.42 -21.00
CA ALA A 17 4.57 9.04 -20.58
C ALA A 17 4.72 9.76 -19.23
N LEU A 18 5.36 9.14 -18.24
CA LEU A 18 5.59 9.76 -16.93
C LEU A 18 6.50 10.98 -17.04
N GLU A 19 7.63 10.88 -17.75
CA GLU A 19 8.56 12.00 -17.86
C GLU A 19 7.95 13.20 -18.60
N SER A 20 7.20 12.95 -19.68
CA SER A 20 6.61 14.03 -20.46
C SER A 20 5.57 14.82 -19.67
N HIS A 21 4.67 14.16 -18.95
CA HIS A 21 3.57 14.84 -18.25
C HIS A 21 3.98 15.39 -16.88
N LEU A 22 4.93 14.76 -16.17
CA LEU A 22 5.39 15.30 -14.89
C LEU A 22 6.16 16.62 -15.04
N LYS A 23 6.71 16.92 -16.22
CA LYS A 23 7.37 18.21 -16.51
C LYS A 23 6.43 19.41 -16.42
N ASP A 24 5.12 19.18 -16.54
CA ASP A 24 4.11 20.23 -16.36
C ASP A 24 3.87 20.56 -14.87
N CYS A 25 4.29 19.66 -13.96
CA CYS A 25 4.05 19.75 -12.52
C CYS A 25 5.33 20.06 -11.70
N PHE A 26 6.51 19.75 -12.23
CA PHE A 26 7.78 19.83 -11.51
C PHE A 26 8.86 20.52 -12.35
N GLU A 27 9.73 21.30 -11.70
CA GLU A 27 10.83 22.02 -12.37
C GLU A 27 11.84 21.09 -13.05
N SER A 28 12.15 19.94 -12.43
CA SER A 28 13.09 18.96 -12.95
C SER A 28 12.52 17.56 -12.82
N VAL A 29 12.53 16.82 -13.93
CA VAL A 29 12.01 15.45 -14.02
C VAL A 29 12.99 14.60 -14.83
N LYS A 30 13.26 13.40 -14.31
CA LYS A 30 13.97 12.34 -15.02
C LYS A 30 13.27 11.02 -14.73
N CYS A 31 12.87 10.31 -15.78
CA CYS A 31 12.40 8.93 -15.65
C CYS A 31 13.39 8.00 -16.33
N SER A 32 13.76 6.91 -15.66
CA SER A 32 14.68 5.92 -16.23
C SER A 32 14.28 4.52 -15.82
N ILE A 33 14.46 3.58 -16.75
CA ILE A 33 14.26 2.16 -16.50
C ILE A 33 15.56 1.61 -15.93
N THR A 34 15.51 1.02 -14.74
CA THR A 34 16.68 0.51 -14.02
C THR A 34 16.35 -0.82 -13.36
N ASP A 35 17.38 -1.52 -12.87
CA ASP A 35 17.18 -2.61 -11.94
C ASP A 35 16.56 -2.09 -10.63
N CYS A 36 15.71 -2.91 -10.02
CA CYS A 36 15.09 -2.59 -8.74
C CYS A 36 16.16 -2.69 -7.64
N PRO A 37 16.38 -1.62 -6.84
CA PRO A 37 17.29 -1.72 -5.69
C PRO A 37 16.72 -2.69 -4.65
N ASP A 38 17.54 -3.14 -3.70
CA ASP A 38 17.05 -3.95 -2.60
C ASP A 38 16.15 -3.09 -1.68
N LEU A 39 14.84 -3.28 -1.82
CA LEU A 39 13.85 -2.51 -1.05
C LEU A 39 13.71 -2.99 0.39
N SER A 40 14.43 -4.04 0.81
CA SER A 40 14.50 -4.41 2.22
C SER A 40 15.47 -3.53 3.02
N ASP A 41 16.36 -2.80 2.32
CA ASP A 41 17.30 -1.86 2.92
C ASP A 41 16.66 -0.49 3.22
N THR A 42 17.32 0.29 4.07
CA THR A 42 17.00 1.71 4.30
C THR A 42 17.09 2.49 2.98
N PRO A 43 16.16 3.42 2.69
CA PRO A 43 15.09 3.92 3.56
C PRO A 43 13.73 3.20 3.41
N PHE A 44 13.64 2.16 2.59
CA PHE A 44 12.37 1.54 2.22
C PHE A 44 11.87 0.54 3.26
N CYS A 45 12.78 -0.30 3.79
CA CYS A 45 12.50 -1.27 4.84
C CYS A 45 11.30 -2.19 4.55
N LEU A 46 11.09 -2.54 3.27
CA LEU A 46 10.01 -3.43 2.87
C LEU A 46 10.26 -4.87 3.34
N THR A 47 9.17 -5.65 3.39
CA THR A 47 9.25 -7.10 3.64
C THR A 47 9.80 -7.88 2.42
N LEU A 48 9.93 -7.23 1.25
CA LEU A 48 10.50 -7.78 0.03
C LEU A 48 11.74 -7.01 -0.43
N LYS A 49 12.63 -7.71 -1.14
CA LYS A 49 13.78 -7.09 -1.82
C LYS A 49 13.40 -6.29 -3.07
N GLY A 50 12.22 -6.50 -3.65
CA GLY A 50 11.81 -5.80 -4.87
C GLY A 50 10.32 -5.97 -5.19
N LEU A 51 9.82 -5.23 -6.19
CA LEU A 51 8.40 -5.18 -6.57
C LEU A 51 8.07 -5.99 -7.85
N CYS A 52 9.06 -6.59 -8.49
CA CYS A 52 8.88 -7.37 -9.70
C CYS A 52 8.11 -8.69 -9.42
N GLY A 53 7.57 -9.29 -10.48
CA GLY A 53 6.83 -10.56 -10.41
C GLY A 53 5.41 -10.42 -10.97
N LYS A 54 4.45 -11.14 -10.38
CA LYS A 54 3.03 -11.07 -10.78
C LYS A 54 2.31 -9.94 -10.03
N GLY A 55 2.55 -8.69 -10.44
CA GLY A 55 1.88 -7.52 -9.89
C GLY A 55 0.35 -7.63 -10.04
N THR A 56 -0.38 -7.43 -8.94
CA THR A 56 -1.85 -7.47 -8.88
C THR A 56 -2.32 -6.32 -7.99
N ILE A 57 -3.27 -5.52 -8.46
CA ILE A 57 -3.94 -4.51 -7.64
C ILE A 57 -5.17 -5.14 -7.01
N CYS A 58 -5.30 -5.01 -5.69
CA CYS A 58 -6.46 -5.48 -4.95
C CYS A 58 -7.17 -4.28 -4.32
N ASP A 59 -8.38 -3.99 -4.78
CA ASP A 59 -9.29 -3.04 -4.14
C ASP A 59 -10.23 -3.84 -3.21
N VAL A 60 -10.14 -3.56 -1.91
CA VAL A 60 -10.78 -4.37 -0.87
C VAL A 60 -11.65 -3.46 0.00
N GLY A 61 -12.94 -3.76 0.01
CA GLY A 61 -13.93 -3.03 0.79
C GLY A 61 -14.64 -1.96 -0.04
N SER A 62 -15.00 -0.86 0.61
CA SER A 62 -15.60 0.32 -0.01
C SER A 62 -15.51 1.48 0.98
N PHE A 63 -15.36 2.70 0.46
CA PHE A 63 -15.46 3.92 1.25
C PHE A 63 -16.85 4.10 1.88
N ASP A 64 -17.89 3.50 1.30
CA ASP A 64 -19.26 3.46 1.84
C ASP A 64 -19.38 2.64 3.12
N TYR A 65 -18.33 1.91 3.51
CA TYR A 65 -18.28 1.24 4.81
C TYR A 65 -17.77 2.17 5.91
N LEU A 66 -17.21 3.32 5.55
CA LEU A 66 -16.75 4.34 6.49
C LEU A 66 -17.75 5.48 6.63
N LEU A 67 -18.36 5.92 5.53
CA LEU A 67 -19.26 7.07 5.49
C LEU A 67 -20.69 6.72 5.08
N PRO A 68 -21.71 7.46 5.56
CA PRO A 68 -21.61 8.53 6.57
C PRO A 68 -21.48 8.01 8.01
N VAL A 69 -21.82 6.73 8.23
CA VAL A 69 -21.70 6.06 9.53
C VAL A 69 -20.88 4.78 9.34
N PRO A 70 -19.79 4.58 10.12
CA PRO A 70 -18.93 3.41 9.97
C PRO A 70 -19.66 2.09 10.21
N LYS A 71 -19.46 1.13 9.30
CA LYS A 71 -19.89 -0.26 9.44
C LYS A 71 -18.79 -1.05 10.13
N THR A 72 -18.88 -1.14 11.46
CA THR A 72 -17.87 -1.77 12.31
C THR A 72 -17.88 -3.30 12.29
N ASP A 73 -18.74 -3.92 11.48
CA ASP A 73 -18.74 -5.36 11.21
C ASP A 73 -17.83 -5.74 10.01
N ARG A 74 -17.25 -4.74 9.32
CA ARG A 74 -16.41 -4.93 8.13
C ARG A 74 -14.95 -5.07 8.52
N HIS A 75 -14.52 -6.31 8.73
CA HIS A 75 -13.12 -6.65 8.99
C HIS A 75 -12.55 -7.49 7.84
N TYR A 76 -11.27 -7.29 7.55
CA TYR A 76 -10.57 -8.00 6.49
C TYR A 76 -9.28 -8.60 7.03
N ASP A 77 -9.05 -9.87 6.72
CA ASP A 77 -7.75 -10.49 6.90
C ASP A 77 -6.94 -10.30 5.61
N LEU A 78 -5.72 -9.78 5.72
CA LEU A 78 -4.85 -9.61 4.57
C LEU A 78 -4.46 -10.96 3.94
N LEU A 79 -4.47 -12.07 4.69
CA LEU A 79 -4.29 -13.42 4.14
C LEU A 79 -5.39 -13.81 3.14
N ASP A 80 -6.62 -13.31 3.32
CA ASP A 80 -7.68 -13.52 2.32
C ASP A 80 -7.38 -12.77 1.02
N VAL A 81 -6.64 -11.66 1.07
CA VAL A 81 -6.19 -10.93 -0.13
C VAL A 81 -5.17 -11.75 -0.91
N PHE A 82 -4.16 -12.33 -0.23
CA PHE A 82 -3.20 -13.23 -0.87
C PHE A 82 -3.91 -14.41 -1.55
N LYS A 83 -4.82 -15.06 -0.82
CA LYS A 83 -5.60 -16.19 -1.34
C LYS A 83 -6.44 -15.80 -2.55
N SER A 84 -7.13 -14.67 -2.47
CA SER A 84 -7.98 -14.15 -3.53
C SER A 84 -7.18 -13.80 -4.79
N ALA A 85 -5.98 -13.21 -4.64
CA ALA A 85 -5.07 -12.92 -5.75
C ALA A 85 -4.33 -14.15 -6.32
N GLY A 86 -4.51 -15.33 -5.71
CA GLY A 86 -3.79 -16.55 -6.08
C GLY A 86 -2.28 -16.45 -5.82
N ILE A 87 -1.88 -15.75 -4.75
CA ILE A 87 -0.48 -15.55 -4.35
C ILE A 87 -0.16 -16.51 -3.20
N THR A 88 0.66 -17.52 -3.48
CA THR A 88 1.11 -18.48 -2.45
C THR A 88 2.30 -17.96 -1.65
N VAL A 89 3.19 -17.21 -2.30
CA VAL A 89 4.39 -16.59 -1.71
C VAL A 89 4.52 -15.18 -2.27
N GLY A 90 4.59 -14.16 -1.42
CA GLY A 90 4.73 -12.77 -1.85
C GLY A 90 4.51 -11.77 -0.72
N ALA A 91 4.21 -10.53 -1.09
CA ALA A 91 3.83 -9.50 -0.12
C ALA A 91 2.69 -8.61 -0.64
N VAL A 92 2.05 -7.92 0.30
CA VAL A 92 1.12 -6.83 0.05
C VAL A 92 1.74 -5.56 0.60
N ILE A 93 1.73 -4.52 -0.23
CA ILE A 93 2.05 -3.15 0.15
C ILE A 93 0.88 -2.26 -0.23
N GLY A 94 0.65 -1.17 0.51
CA GLY A 94 -0.41 -0.23 0.18
C GLY A 94 -0.87 0.58 1.38
N ALA A 95 -2.11 1.06 1.30
CA ALA A 95 -2.74 1.88 2.31
C ALA A 95 -4.15 1.35 2.61
N GLY A 96 -4.65 1.63 3.81
CA GLY A 96 -6.03 1.34 4.20
C GLY A 96 -6.34 1.82 5.60
N ALA A 97 -7.60 1.67 6.03
CA ALA A 97 -7.95 1.90 7.43
C ALA A 97 -7.33 0.81 8.32
N GLY A 98 -6.76 1.22 9.45
CA GLY A 98 -6.18 0.31 10.43
C GLY A 98 -7.24 -0.50 11.19
N PRO A 99 -6.84 -1.62 11.82
CA PRO A 99 -7.75 -2.54 12.47
C PRO A 99 -8.22 -1.99 13.82
N PHE A 100 -9.20 -1.08 13.80
CA PHE A 100 -9.74 -0.42 15.00
C PHE A 100 -10.21 -1.41 16.07
N PHE A 101 -10.64 -2.60 15.66
CA PHE A 101 -11.08 -3.68 16.55
C PHE A 101 -9.92 -4.31 17.35
N LEU A 102 -8.66 -4.09 16.94
CA LEU A 102 -7.46 -4.48 17.68
C LEU A 102 -6.84 -3.30 18.45
N THR A 103 -6.84 -2.11 17.85
CA THR A 103 -6.19 -0.92 18.43
C THR A 103 -7.10 -0.13 19.37
N GLY A 104 -8.41 -0.34 19.32
CA GLY A 104 -9.41 0.43 20.06
C GLY A 104 -9.65 1.85 19.53
N SER A 105 -9.02 2.23 18.41
CA SER A 105 -9.09 3.56 17.81
C SER A 105 -8.95 3.49 16.29
N ASN A 106 -9.50 4.50 15.61
CA ASN A 106 -9.26 4.66 14.18
C ASN A 106 -7.79 4.99 13.93
N SER A 107 -7.24 4.43 12.86
CA SER A 107 -5.88 4.67 12.41
C SER A 107 -5.82 4.55 10.88
N GLU A 108 -4.82 5.20 10.30
CA GLU A 108 -4.40 4.98 8.92
C GLU A 108 -3.31 3.91 8.91
N MET A 109 -3.43 2.90 8.04
CA MET A 109 -2.50 1.80 7.94
C MET A 109 -1.66 1.90 6.68
N VAL A 110 -0.34 1.85 6.85
CA VAL A 110 0.62 1.59 5.78
C VAL A 110 0.90 0.10 5.78
N ILE A 111 0.42 -0.61 4.77
CA ILE A 111 0.53 -2.06 4.68
C ILE A 111 1.93 -2.42 4.17
N ASN A 112 2.60 -3.32 4.87
CA ASN A 112 3.87 -3.92 4.48
C ASN A 112 3.99 -5.31 5.12
N ILE A 113 3.41 -6.32 4.46
CA ILE A 113 3.28 -7.67 5.01
C ILE A 113 3.63 -8.71 3.95
N SER A 114 4.41 -9.72 4.31
CA SER A 114 4.72 -10.87 3.47
C SER A 114 4.05 -12.14 3.97
N SER A 115 3.68 -13.02 3.03
CA SER A 115 3.09 -14.31 3.31
C SER A 115 3.76 -15.42 2.53
N GLU A 116 3.89 -16.58 3.17
CA GLU A 116 4.30 -17.83 2.56
C GLU A 116 3.31 -18.94 2.94
N ASN A 117 2.76 -19.62 1.93
CA ASN A 117 1.85 -20.75 2.09
C ASN A 117 0.66 -20.46 3.01
N GLY A 118 0.05 -19.27 2.86
CA GLY A 118 -1.12 -18.84 3.63
C GLY A 118 -0.82 -18.48 5.08
N LYS A 119 0.46 -18.26 5.43
CA LYS A 119 0.88 -17.78 6.75
C LYS A 119 1.65 -16.48 6.59
N VAL A 120 1.51 -15.57 7.54
CA VAL A 120 2.31 -14.34 7.59
C VAL A 120 3.76 -14.74 7.90
N SER A 121 4.70 -14.36 7.04
CA SER A 121 6.14 -14.57 7.25
C SER A 121 6.80 -13.38 7.92
N LYS A 122 6.39 -12.15 7.57
CA LYS A 122 6.84 -10.90 8.21
C LYS A 122 5.72 -9.85 8.12
N ASN A 123 5.51 -9.10 9.19
CA ASN A 123 4.62 -7.94 9.19
C ASN A 123 5.39 -6.72 9.71
N SER A 124 5.54 -5.72 8.84
CA SER A 124 6.19 -4.44 9.13
C SER A 124 5.27 -3.27 8.79
N SER A 125 3.95 -3.52 8.85
CA SER A 125 2.92 -2.50 8.65
C SER A 125 2.96 -1.47 9.77
N LEU A 126 2.66 -0.22 9.45
CA LEU A 126 2.62 0.90 10.39
C LEU A 126 1.19 1.41 10.53
N LEU A 127 0.86 1.91 11.72
CA LEU A 127 -0.41 2.56 12.01
C LEU A 127 -0.14 4.00 12.45
N GLY A 128 -0.75 4.95 11.75
CA GLY A 128 -0.82 6.36 12.15
C GLY A 128 -2.14 6.61 12.86
N SER A 129 -2.09 7.05 14.11
CA SER A 129 -3.28 7.42 14.88
C SER A 129 -3.10 8.80 15.50
N TYR A 130 -4.22 9.49 15.72
CA TYR A 130 -4.20 10.76 16.45
C TYR A 130 -3.76 10.54 17.89
N ASP A 131 -2.73 11.27 18.31
CA ASP A 131 -2.27 11.32 19.69
C ASP A 131 -3.04 12.41 20.45
N LYS A 132 -3.84 11.98 21.44
CA LYS A 132 -4.64 12.89 22.27
C LYS A 132 -3.82 13.58 23.36
N GLU A 133 -2.70 13.00 23.76
CA GLU A 133 -1.88 13.49 24.88
C GLU A 133 -0.86 14.53 24.40
N ASN A 134 -0.37 14.39 23.16
CA ASN A 134 0.56 15.33 22.53
C ASN A 134 -0.18 16.17 21.48
N VAL A 135 -1.02 17.10 21.96
CA VAL A 135 -1.79 18.00 21.09
C VAL A 135 -0.83 18.90 20.31
N LEU A 136 -0.82 18.76 18.99
CA LEU A 136 -0.16 19.72 18.09
C LEU A 136 -0.78 21.10 18.32
N ASN A 137 0.04 22.06 18.74
CA ASN A 137 -0.41 23.44 18.86
C ASN A 137 -0.48 24.03 17.46
N LYS A 138 -1.32 25.05 17.28
CA LYS A 138 -1.50 25.72 15.99
C LYS A 138 -0.18 26.29 15.41
N GLY A 139 0.83 26.51 16.24
CA GLY A 139 2.17 26.96 15.82
C GLY A 139 3.15 25.84 15.42
N ASP A 140 2.75 24.57 15.52
CA ASP A 140 3.57 23.42 15.11
C ASP A 140 3.29 22.98 13.66
N LEU A 141 2.35 23.66 12.97
CA LEU A 141 1.91 23.36 11.61
C LEU A 141 2.46 24.33 10.55
N ASP A 142 3.32 25.27 10.97
CA ASP A 142 3.98 26.26 10.11
C ASP A 142 5.43 25.85 9.78
#